data_AF-A0A971SST2-F1
#
_entry.id   AF-A0A971SST2-F1
#
_cell.length_a   1.000
_cell.length_b   1.000
_cell.length_c   1.000
_cell.angle_alpha   90.00
_cell.angle_beta   90.00
_cell.angle_gamma   90.00
#
_symmetry.space_group_name_H-M   'P 1'
#
loop_
_entity.id
_entity.type
_entity.pdbx_description
1 polymer ?
#
loop_
_entity_poly.entity_id
_entity_poly.type
_entity_poly.pdbx_seq_one_letter_code
_entity_poly.pdbx_strand_id
1 'polypeptide(L)'
;MNVFSYVKNTISLSVPVAGAAVVLAYMLGCPEVSVGILIGAAGGVVKSLMLTNSVLNGSGPVKTFLARYAVLGGIFVAGAMISLHAFFAAAAAVLFIHVLFIMDQTRADKAGEIG
;
A
#
# COMPACT_ATOMS: atom_id res chain seq x y z
N MET A 1 -14.87 -12.37 10.08
CA MET A 1 -14.75 -10.93 9.83
C MET A 1 -14.68 -10.69 8.31
N ASN A 2 -15.49 -9.79 7.74
CA ASN A 2 -15.60 -9.65 6.27
C ASN A 2 -14.29 -9.08 5.68
N VAL A 3 -13.87 -9.50 4.48
CA VAL A 3 -12.58 -9.10 3.85
C VAL A 3 -12.43 -7.57 3.75
N PHE A 4 -13.56 -6.89 3.63
CA PHE A 4 -13.67 -5.43 3.65
C PHE A 4 -13.16 -4.79 4.97
N SER A 5 -13.31 -5.49 6.09
CA SER A 5 -12.86 -5.05 7.41
C SER A 5 -11.33 -5.03 7.51
N TYR A 6 -10.63 -5.98 6.89
CA TYR A 6 -9.16 -6.00 6.83
C TYR A 6 -8.61 -4.80 6.08
N VAL A 7 -9.21 -4.52 4.93
CA VAL A 7 -8.80 -3.37 4.12
C VAL A 7 -9.08 -2.07 4.87
N LYS A 8 -10.25 -1.95 5.50
CA LYS A 8 -10.59 -0.80 6.32
C LYS A 8 -9.59 -0.60 7.47
N ASN A 9 -9.24 -1.67 8.17
CA ASN A 9 -8.30 -1.61 9.29
C ASN A 9 -6.89 -1.24 8.81
N THR A 10 -6.42 -1.89 7.74
CA THR A 10 -5.14 -1.58 7.08
C THR A 10 -5.07 -0.12 6.62
N ILE A 11 -6.13 0.41 6.00
CA ILE A 11 -6.22 1.82 5.58
C ILE A 11 -6.22 2.75 6.79
N SER A 12 -7.02 2.43 7.81
CA SER A 12 -7.13 3.26 9.02
C SER A 12 -5.82 3.42 9.77
N LEU A 13 -4.91 2.44 9.65
CA LEU A 13 -3.62 2.44 10.31
C LEU A 13 -2.50 2.96 9.40
N SER A 14 -2.53 2.62 8.10
CA SER A 14 -1.51 3.06 7.14
C SER A 14 -1.62 4.53 6.75
N VAL A 15 -2.83 5.09 6.63
CA VAL A 15 -3.02 6.48 6.20
C VAL A 15 -2.48 7.49 7.23
N PRO A 16 -2.78 7.38 8.55
CA PRO A 16 -2.20 8.29 9.53
C PRO A 16 -0.68 8.16 9.66
N VAL A 17 -0.15 6.94 9.59
CA VAL A 17 1.30 6.72 9.69
C VAL A 17 2.03 7.25 8.46
N ALA A 18 1.50 7.02 7.26
CA ALA A 18 2.03 7.61 6.03
C ALA A 18 1.92 9.13 6.08
N GLY A 19 0.80 9.69 6.54
CA GLY A 19 0.62 11.13 6.72
C GLY A 19 1.65 11.74 7.68
N ALA A 20 1.89 11.10 8.82
CA ALA A 20 2.91 11.54 9.77
C ALA A 20 4.33 11.50 9.15
N ALA A 21 4.66 10.43 8.41
CA ALA A 21 5.94 10.31 7.73
C ALA A 21 6.14 11.37 6.63
N VAL A 22 5.07 11.71 5.90
CA VAL A 22 5.06 12.80 4.90
C VAL A 22 5.33 14.15 5.58
N VAL A 23 4.62 14.44 6.67
CA VAL A 23 4.80 15.70 7.42
C VAL A 23 6.22 15.80 7.96
N LEU A 24 6.76 14.72 8.53
CA LEU A 24 8.14 14.67 9.03
C LEU A 24 9.17 14.91 7.92
N ALA A 25 9.04 14.20 6.79
CA ALA A 25 9.95 14.37 5.66
C ALA A 25 9.92 15.81 5.10
N TYR A 26 8.74 16.43 5.06
CA TYR A 26 8.59 17.81 4.62
C TYR A 26 9.25 18.79 5.58
N MET A 27 9.04 18.62 6.89
CA MET A 27 9.64 19.46 7.94
C MET A 27 11.17 19.36 7.98
N LEU A 28 11.72 18.22 7.58
CA LEU A 28 13.17 18.02 7.45
C LEU A 28 13.76 18.60 6.15
N GLY A 29 12.94 19.27 5.33
CA GLY A 29 13.38 19.85 4.06
C GLY A 29 13.56 18.83 2.94
N CYS A 30 12.89 17.68 3.01
CA CYS A 30 12.91 16.62 2.00
C CYS A 30 11.55 16.49 1.30
N PRO A 31 11.14 17.47 0.47
CA PRO A 31 9.83 17.46 -0.20
C PRO A 31 9.71 16.31 -1.21
N GLU A 32 10.77 15.89 -1.88
CA GLU A 32 10.74 14.79 -2.87
C GLU A 32 10.44 13.45 -2.18
N VAL A 33 11.01 13.25 -0.99
CA VAL A 33 10.72 12.07 -0.15
C VAL A 33 9.26 12.08 0.29
N SER A 34 8.73 13.24 0.65
CA SER A 34 7.32 13.42 1.04
C SER A 34 6.37 13.01 -0.10
N VAL A 35 6.65 13.45 -1.32
CA VAL A 35 5.88 13.07 -2.51
C VAL A 35 6.04 11.57 -2.81
N GLY A 36 7.25 11.04 -2.70
CA GLY A 36 7.51 9.61 -2.84
C GLY A 36 6.67 8.76 -1.86
N ILE A 37 6.64 9.12 -0.58
CA ILE A 37 5.82 8.45 0.44
C ILE A 37 4.34 8.52 0.06
N LEU A 38 3.83 9.67 -0.38
CA LEU A 38 2.42 9.82 -0.81
C LEU A 38 2.07 8.88 -1.97
N ILE A 39 2.88 8.87 -3.03
CA ILE A 39 2.65 8.02 -4.20
C ILE A 39 2.71 6.55 -3.80
N GLY A 40 3.73 6.16 -3.04
CA GLY A 40 3.90 4.78 -2.58
C GLY A 40 2.78 4.33 -1.65
N ALA A 41 2.35 5.18 -0.73
CA ALA A 41 1.25 4.88 0.18
C ALA A 41 -0.07 4.74 -0.57
N ALA A 42 -0.41 5.69 -1.44
CA ALA A 42 -1.63 5.61 -2.25
C ALA A 42 -1.63 4.34 -3.11
N GLY A 43 -0.51 4.07 -3.78
CA GLY A 43 -0.36 2.89 -4.62
C GLY A 43 -0.38 1.56 -3.85
N GLY A 44 0.19 1.52 -2.65
CA GLY A 44 0.10 0.37 -1.74
C GLY A 44 -1.34 0.08 -1.30
N VAL A 45 -2.11 1.12 -0.96
CA VAL A 45 -3.54 0.98 -0.64
C VAL A 45 -4.33 0.47 -1.85
N VAL A 46 -4.13 1.06 -3.03
CA VAL A 46 -4.81 0.65 -4.27
C VAL A 46 -4.50 -0.82 -4.60
N LYS A 47 -3.23 -1.22 -4.48
CA LYS A 47 -2.83 -2.62 -4.64
C LYS A 47 -3.62 -3.52 -3.68
N SER A 48 -3.67 -3.20 -2.39
CA SER A 48 -4.41 -3.99 -1.39
C SER A 48 -5.92 -4.04 -1.64
N LEU A 49 -6.51 -2.94 -2.10
CA LEU A 49 -7.92 -2.90 -2.51
C LEU A 49 -8.18 -3.82 -3.71
N MET A 50 -7.32 -3.79 -4.73
CA MET A 50 -7.44 -4.66 -5.90
C MET A 50 -7.30 -6.15 -5.53
N LEU A 51 -6.41 -6.48 -4.59
CA LEU A 51 -6.30 -7.83 -4.03
C LEU A 51 -7.64 -8.30 -3.46
N THR A 52 -8.18 -7.52 -2.54
CA THR A 52 -9.44 -7.85 -1.88
C THR A 52 -10.60 -7.94 -2.87
N ASN A 53 -10.71 -6.99 -3.79
CA ASN A 53 -11.76 -7.00 -4.80
C ASN A 53 -11.65 -8.22 -5.73
N SER A 54 -10.42 -8.64 -6.07
CA SER A 54 -10.21 -9.82 -6.90
C SER A 54 -10.61 -11.12 -6.20
N VAL A 55 -10.38 -11.21 -4.88
CA VAL A 55 -10.79 -12.35 -4.05
C VAL A 55 -12.31 -12.39 -3.93
N LEU A 56 -12.95 -11.25 -3.66
CA LEU A 56 -14.41 -11.16 -3.52
C LEU A 56 -15.17 -11.50 -4.81
N ASN A 57 -14.65 -11.08 -5.97
CA ASN A 57 -15.30 -11.31 -7.26
C ASN A 57 -14.86 -12.61 -7.96
N GLY A 58 -14.13 -13.50 -7.28
CA GLY A 58 -13.64 -14.76 -7.87
C GLY A 58 -12.74 -14.56 -9.09
N SER A 59 -12.00 -13.45 -9.15
CA SER A 59 -11.13 -13.14 -10.28
C SER A 59 -9.95 -14.09 -10.34
N GLY A 60 -9.69 -14.67 -11.51
CA GLY A 60 -8.59 -15.61 -11.72
C GLY A 60 -7.21 -15.00 -11.40
N PRO A 61 -6.25 -15.82 -10.95
CA PRO A 61 -4.95 -15.37 -10.42
C PRO A 61 -4.14 -14.50 -11.39
N VAL A 62 -4.32 -14.69 -12.71
CA VAL A 62 -3.62 -13.93 -13.76
C VAL A 62 -4.05 -12.47 -13.82
N LYS A 63 -5.36 -12.16 -13.72
CA LYS A 63 -5.85 -10.77 -13.75
C LYS A 63 -5.40 -10.01 -12.50
N THR A 64 -5.42 -10.70 -11.37
CA THR A 64 -4.95 -10.19 -10.09
C THR A 64 -3.44 -9.93 -10.10
N PHE A 65 -2.67 -10.80 -10.74
CA PHE A 65 -1.23 -10.61 -10.94
C PHE A 65 -0.96 -9.35 -11.78
N LEU A 66 -1.59 -9.25 -12.97
CA LEU A 66 -1.36 -8.13 -13.88
C LEU A 66 -1.66 -6.78 -13.24
N ALA A 67 -2.79 -6.66 -12.53
CA ALA A 67 -3.18 -5.42 -11.85
C ALA A 67 -2.17 -5.00 -10.76
N ARG A 68 -1.63 -5.95 -9.98
CA ARG A 68 -0.60 -5.66 -8.95
C ARG A 68 0.65 -5.07 -9.57
N TYR A 69 1.17 -5.67 -10.64
CA TYR A 69 2.41 -5.23 -11.28
C TYR A 69 2.22 -3.95 -12.09
N ALA A 70 1.04 -3.72 -12.67
CA ALA A 70 0.71 -2.46 -13.30
C ALA A 70 0.73 -1.30 -12.28
N VAL A 71 0.14 -1.50 -11.10
CA VAL A 71 0.16 -0.51 -10.02
C VAL A 71 1.58 -0.26 -9.52
N LEU A 72 2.37 -1.31 -9.26
CA LEU A 72 3.77 -1.18 -8.83
C LEU A 72 4.63 -0.48 -9.88
N GLY A 73 4.50 -0.88 -11.15
CA GLY A 73 5.20 -0.24 -12.26
C GLY A 73 4.87 1.25 -12.36
N GLY A 74 3.59 1.62 -12.25
CA GLY A 74 3.16 3.02 -12.25
C GLY A 74 3.75 3.84 -11.10
N ILE A 75 3.72 3.30 -9.88
CA ILE A 75 4.30 3.95 -8.68
C ILE A 75 5.80 4.19 -8.86
N PHE A 76 6.51 3.17 -9.34
CA PHE A 76 7.96 3.23 -9.53
C PHE A 76 8.36 4.19 -10.64
N VAL A 77 7.65 4.19 -11.76
CA VAL A 77 7.88 5.18 -12.82
C VAL A 77 7.58 6.59 -12.31
N ALA A 78 6.46 6.80 -11.61
CA ALA A 78 6.10 8.11 -11.05
C ALA A 78 7.15 8.62 -10.04
N GLY A 79 7.63 7.75 -9.15
CA GLY A 79 8.69 8.09 -8.19
C GLY A 79 10.01 8.43 -8.91
N ALA A 80 10.41 7.62 -9.90
CA ALA A 80 11.64 7.83 -10.66
C ALA A 80 11.64 9.14 -11.47
N MET A 81 10.48 9.57 -11.98
CA MET A 81 10.34 10.85 -12.70
C MET A 81 10.53 12.07 -11.79
N ILE A 82 10.35 11.92 -10.48
CA ILE A 82 10.56 13.00 -9.51
C ILE A 82 12.03 13.02 -9.06
N SER A 83 12.50 11.92 -8.47
CA SER A 83 13.90 11.74 -8.08
C SER A 83 14.16 10.31 -7.63
N LEU A 84 15.44 9.94 -7.51
CA LEU A 84 15.82 8.65 -6.95
C LEU A 84 15.39 8.50 -5.46
N HIS A 85 15.39 9.60 -4.70
CA HIS A 85 14.92 9.61 -3.32
C HIS A 85 13.41 9.37 -3.23
N ALA A 86 12.63 10.00 -4.12
CA ALA A 86 11.19 9.78 -4.23
C ALA A 86 10.88 8.33 -4.64
N PHE A 87 11.66 7.74 -5.55
CA PHE A 87 11.54 6.34 -5.93
C PHE A 87 11.72 5.40 -4.72
N PHE A 88 12.80 5.54 -3.96
CA PHE A 88 13.06 4.69 -2.80
C PHE A 88 12.02 4.91 -1.69
N ALA A 89 11.61 6.15 -1.48
CA ALA A 89 10.55 6.49 -0.53
C ALA A 89 9.20 5.87 -0.92
N ALA A 90 8.86 5.88 -2.21
CA ALA A 90 7.66 5.23 -2.73
C ALA A 90 7.73 3.71 -2.56
N ALA A 91 8.87 3.09 -2.86
CA ALA A 91 9.07 1.65 -2.65
C ALA A 91 8.95 1.26 -1.18
N ALA A 92 9.55 2.03 -0.27
CA ALA A 92 9.44 1.82 1.16
C ALA A 92 8.00 1.93 1.66
N ALA A 93 7.25 2.95 1.20
CA ALA A 93 5.86 3.15 1.58
C ALA A 93 4.94 2.02 1.06
N VAL A 94 5.14 1.56 -0.17
CA VAL A 94 4.42 0.39 -0.72
C VAL A 94 4.68 -0.86 0.12
N LEU A 95 5.94 -1.12 0.46
CA LEU A 95 6.32 -2.28 1.26
C LEU A 95 5.71 -2.20 2.66
N PHE A 96 5.77 -1.03 3.30
CA PHE A 96 5.17 -0.80 4.61
C PHE A 96 3.67 -1.15 4.63
N ILE A 97 2.90 -0.67 3.65
CA ILE A 97 1.47 -0.97 3.56
C ILE A 97 1.24 -2.46 3.30
N HIS A 98 2.09 -3.09 2.49
CA HIS A 98 1.96 -4.51 2.21
C HIS A 98 2.23 -5.36 3.46
N VAL A 99 3.21 -4.99 4.27
CA VAL A 99 3.50 -5.64 5.55
C VAL A 99 2.33 -5.48 6.50
N LEU A 100 1.78 -4.26 6.65
CA LEU A 100 0.59 -4.04 7.49
C LEU A 100 -0.59 -4.90 7.04
N PHE A 101 -0.84 -4.97 5.74
CA PHE A 101 -1.91 -5.77 5.18
C PHE A 101 -1.73 -7.27 5.50
N ILE A 102 -0.52 -7.82 5.30
CA ILE A 102 -0.22 -9.22 5.62
C ILE A 102 -0.35 -9.46 7.13
N MET A 103 0.18 -8.57 7.97
CA MET A 103 0.09 -8.70 9.43
C MET A 103 -1.37 -8.74 9.91
N ASP A 104 -2.22 -7.87 9.35
CA ASP A 104 -3.65 -7.83 9.67
C ASP A 104 -4.35 -9.13 9.23
N GLN A 105 -4.06 -9.62 8.02
CA GLN A 105 -4.54 -10.93 7.56
C GLN A 105 -4.09 -12.08 8.47
N THR A 106 -2.81 -12.12 8.84
CA THR A 106 -2.25 -13.21 9.66
C THR A 106 -2.82 -13.18 11.09
N ARG A 107 -3.05 -11.98 11.65
CA ARG A 107 -3.65 -11.82 12.98
C ARG A 107 -5.09 -12.33 12.99
N ALA A 108 -5.83 -12.04 11.94
CA ALA A 108 -7.22 -12.47 11.82
C ALA A 108 -7.39 -13.96 11.57
N ASP A 109 -6.48 -14.56 10.78
CA ASP A 109 -6.40 -16.00 10.58
C ASP A 109 -6.23 -16.72 11.94
N LYS A 110 -5.28 -16.25 12.75
CA LYS A 110 -5.03 -16.77 14.11
C LYS A 110 -6.19 -16.55 15.08
N ALA A 111 -7.01 -15.53 14.87
CA ALA A 111 -8.18 -15.24 15.69
C ALA A 111 -9.41 -16.10 15.31
N GLY A 112 -9.30 -16.96 14.27
CA GLY A 112 -10.43 -17.73 13.76
C GLY A 112 -11.49 -16.86 13.08
N GLU A 113 -11.13 -15.62 12.71
CA GLU A 113 -12.04 -14.67 12.08
C GLU A 113 -12.10 -14.84 10.56
N ILE A 114 -11.23 -15.66 9.97
CA ILE A 114 -11.26 -16.03 8.56
C ILE A 114 -11.85 -17.44 8.49
N GLY A 115 -13.12 -17.52 8.08
CA GLY A 115 -13.85 -18.75 7.81
C GLY A 115 -14.60 -18.60 6.50
#